data_AF-A0A077PDN6-F1
#
_entry.id   AF-A0A077PDN6-F1
#
_cell.length_a   1.000
_cell.length_b   1.000
_cell.length_c   1.000
_cell.angle_alpha   90.00
_cell.angle_beta   90.00
_cell.angle_gamma   90.00
#
_symmetry.space_group_name_H-M   'P 1'
#
loop_
_entity.id
_entity.type
_entity.pdbx_description
1 polymer ?
#
loop_
_entity_poly.entity_id
_entity_poly.type
_entity_poly.pdbx_seq_one_letter_code
_entity_poly.pdbx_strand_id
1 'polypeptide(L)' 'MSQEAFADKCGLDRTYISGIERGVRNPTLEIIYVIANGLQIELNELFNLETRLPPN' A
#
# COMPACT_ATOMS: atom_id res chain seq x y z
N MET A 1 -6.52 6.21 10.57
CA MET A 1 -7.42 6.03 9.41
C MET A 1 -7.83 4.57 9.37
N SER A 2 -9.12 4.25 9.18
CA SER A 2 -9.55 2.85 8.99
C SER A 2 -9.19 2.39 7.57
N GLN A 3 -9.15 1.06 7.34
CA GLN A 3 -8.99 0.52 5.98
C GLN A 3 -10.07 0.99 5.02
N GLU A 4 -11.30 1.14 5.51
CA GLU A 4 -12.44 1.65 4.72
C GLU A 4 -12.19 3.09 4.28
N ALA A 5 -11.87 3.98 5.22
CA ALA A 5 -11.55 5.37 4.90
C ALA A 5 -10.33 5.51 3.98
N PHE A 6 -9.35 4.61 4.11
CA PHE A 6 -8.18 4.59 3.22
C PHE A 6 -8.52 4.11 1.81
N ALA A 7 -9.32 3.04 1.71
CA ALA A 7 -9.78 2.49 0.44
C ALA A 7 -10.60 3.54 -0.32
N ASP A 8 -11.52 4.22 0.36
CA ASP A 8 -12.30 5.34 -0.18
C ASP A 8 -11.38 6.48 -0.66
N LYS A 9 -10.37 6.87 0.13
CA LYS A 9 -9.38 7.88 -0.26
C LYS A 9 -8.62 7.49 -1.53
N CYS A 10 -8.35 6.20 -1.72
CA CYS A 10 -7.66 5.68 -2.90
C CYS A 10 -8.60 5.39 -4.09
N GLY A 11 -9.92 5.49 -3.92
CA GLY A 11 -10.89 5.03 -4.92
C GLY A 11 -10.84 3.51 -5.15
N LEU A 12 -10.46 2.75 -4.12
CA LEU A 12 -10.28 1.30 -4.18
C LEU A 12 -11.31 0.59 -3.29
N ASP A 13 -11.64 -0.65 -3.64
CA ASP A 13 -12.48 -1.48 -2.79
C ASP A 13 -11.73 -1.89 -1.51
N ARG A 14 -12.39 -1.76 -0.35
CA ARG A 14 -11.81 -2.11 0.95
C ARG A 14 -11.32 -3.56 1.02
N THR A 15 -12.02 -4.51 0.40
CA THR A 15 -11.63 -5.93 0.37
C THR A 15 -10.42 -6.15 -0.54
N TYR A 16 -10.25 -5.32 -1.57
CA TYR A 16 -9.05 -5.33 -2.40
C TYR A 16 -7.81 -4.85 -1.63
N ILE A 17 -7.93 -3.72 -0.91
CA ILE A 17 -6.87 -3.22 0.00
C ILE A 17 -6.50 -4.28 1.05
N SER A 18 -7.50 -4.86 1.72
CA SER A 18 -7.28 -5.95 2.69
C SER A 18 -6.63 -7.19 2.06
N GLY A 19 -6.88 -7.45 0.78
CA GLY A 19 -6.24 -8.53 0.03
C GLY A 19 -4.76 -8.26 -0.25
N ILE A 20 -4.39 -7.02 -0.55
CA ILE A 20 -3.01 -6.59 -0.77
C ILE A 20 -2.19 -6.72 0.52
N GLU A 21 -2.70 -6.21 1.64
CA GLU A 21 -2.00 -6.26 2.93
C GLU A 21 -1.72 -7.69 3.42
N ARG A 22 -2.61 -8.64 3.10
CA ARG A 22 -2.45 -10.06 3.42
C ARG A 22 -1.64 -10.84 2.38
N GLY A 23 -1.21 -10.21 1.29
CA GLY A 23 -0.45 -10.85 0.22
C GLY A 23 -1.26 -11.82 -0.65
N VAL A 24 -2.61 -11.73 -0.66
CA VAL A 24 -3.50 -12.57 -1.47
C VAL A 24 -3.95 -11.90 -2.78
N ARG A 25 -3.38 -10.72 -3.08
CA ARG A 25 -3.56 -9.96 -4.32
C ARG A 25 -2.22 -9.52 -4.87
N ASN A 26 -2.12 -9.46 -6.19
CA ASN A 26 -0.94 -8.96 -6.91
C ASN A 26 -1.33 -7.66 -7.65
N PRO A 27 -1.19 -6.48 -7.01
CA PRO A 27 -1.57 -5.20 -7.62
C PRO A 27 -0.63 -4.83 -8.77
N THR A 28 -1.16 -4.10 -9.76
CA THR A 28 -0.32 -3.49 -10.80
C THR A 28 0.51 -2.34 -10.23
N LEU A 29 1.56 -1.91 -10.93
CA LEU A 29 2.37 -0.75 -10.54
C LEU A 29 1.52 0.52 -10.39
N GLU A 30 0.51 0.69 -11.25
CA GLU A 30 -0.43 1.82 -11.17
C GLU A 30 -1.21 1.83 -9.85
N ILE A 31 -1.69 0.66 -9.40
CA ILE A 31 -2.36 0.54 -8.09
C ILE A 31 -1.38 0.84 -6.94
N ILE A 32 -0.13 0.38 -7.04
CA ILE A 32 0.89 0.69 -6.03
C ILE A 32 1.14 2.21 -5.97
N TYR A 33 1.16 2.89 -7.12
CA TYR A 33 1.28 4.35 -7.19
C TYR A 33 0.08 5.07 -6.57
N VAL A 34 -1.15 4.61 -6.84
CA VAL A 34 -2.37 5.13 -6.17
C VAL A 34 -2.27 4.99 -4.66
N ILE A 35 -1.81 3.83 -4.17
CA ILE A 35 -1.64 3.58 -2.74
C ILE A 35 -0.59 4.52 -2.13
N ALA A 36 0.57 4.71 -2.78
CA ALA A 36 1.60 5.65 -2.32
C ALA A 36 1.05 7.09 -2.20
N ASN A 37 0.35 7.56 -3.24
CA ASN A 37 -0.32 8.86 -3.22
C ASN A 37 -1.37 8.98 -2.12
N GLY A 38 -2.16 7.91 -1.90
CA GLY A 38 -3.13 7.84 -0.81
C GLY A 38 -2.50 7.94 0.57
N LEU A 39 -1.29 7.38 0.73
CA LEU A 39 -0.48 7.46 1.95
C LEU A 39 0.30 8.78 2.08
N GLN A 40 0.36 9.59 1.02
CA GLN A 40 1.13 10.84 0.94
C GLN A 40 2.63 10.63 1.14
N ILE A 41 3.15 9.57 0.53
CA ILE A 41 4.57 9.21 0.50
C ILE A 41 5.02 9.07 -0.95
N GLU A 42 6.33 9.17 -1.16
CA GLU A 42 6.94 8.83 -2.43
C GLU A 42 6.83 7.32 -2.69
N LEU A 43 6.71 6.93 -3.96
CA LEU A 43 6.54 5.52 -4.34
C LEU A 43 7.68 4.62 -3.83
N ASN A 44 8.91 5.14 -3.77
CA ASN A 44 10.07 4.39 -3.30
C ASN A 44 10.01 4.07 -1.80
N GLU A 45 9.29 4.86 -1.00
CA GLU A 45 9.16 4.67 0.44
C GLU A 45 8.39 3.39 0.78
N LEU A 46 7.47 2.95 -0.10
CA LEU A 46 6.79 1.65 0.03
C LEU A 46 7.76 0.46 0.02
N PHE A 47 8.95 0.63 -0.57
CA PHE A 47 9.96 -0.41 -0.70
C PHE A 47 11.17 -0.18 0.22
N ASN A 48 11.10 0.81 1.12
CA ASN A 48 12.13 1.01 2.12
C ASN A 48 11.99 -0.05 3.24
N LEU A 49 12.56 -1.23 2.99
CA LEU A 49 12.54 -2.38 3.90
C LEU A 49 13.68 -2.38 4.92
N GLU A 50 14.48 -1.31 4.99
CA GLU A 50 15.67 -1.21 5.85
C GLU A 50 15.34 -1.38 7.35
N THR A 51 14.11 -1.10 7.77
CA THR A 51 13.64 -1.28 9.15
C THR A 51 13.41 -2.75 9.56
N ARG A 52 13.46 -3.71 8.63
CA ARG A 52 13.17 -5.13 8.89
C ARG A 52 14.35 -6.08 8.66
N LEU A 53 15.49 -5.56 8.21
CA LEU A 53 16.71 -6.33 8.03
C LEU A 53 17.74 -5.88 9.08
N PRO A 54 18.38 -6.81 9.82
CA PRO A 54 19.46 -6.43 10.71
C PRO A 54 20.58 -5.75 9.90
N PRO A 55 21.28 -4.75 10.45
CA PRO A 55 22.47 -4.19 9.81
C PRO A 55 23.49 -5.31 9.56
N ASN A 56 24.13 -5.28 8.39
CA ASN A 56 25.20 -6.20 7.99
C ASN A 56 26.35 -6.23 9.01
#